data_AF-A0A0H2VH79-F1
#
_entry.id   AF-A0A0H2VH79-F1
#
_cell.length_a   1.000
_cell.length_b   1.000
_cell.length_c   1.000
_cell.angle_alpha   90.00
_cell.angle_beta   90.00
_cell.angle_gamma   90.00
#
_symmetry.space_group_name_H-M   'P 1'
#
loop_
_entity.id
_entity.type
_entity.pdbx_description
1 polymer ?
#
loop_
_entity_poly.entity_id
_entity_poly.type
_entity_poly.pdbx_seq_one_letter_code
_entity_poly.pdbx_strand_id
1 'polypeptide(L)'
;MTKQNIFIDDIYWERVQLFVKGHFEGVKPTRNFLLRNLTETKLLNANHVNIQGSTFEARFNIAILEKGNFLGTGNYILINRQEDEYVCQINPKFLNDKKNQMTLEELRDYNSLETQSLQKSYLLKKYGKSFQRYNNKEIKSYVIVPAISQEINEFIFKVQYKSEIKKISKLKQLSYILHKALRKISFNVRDKIYLSVFNISKTVYKNNKNHVLFTSDSRANMSGNFKFIYEEMLKQQLDKKLVIHSIFKPNIANRRSFIDKLKFPYFLGKSKYILVDDYHPMIYKLQFRENQEIVQVWHAVGAFKTVGFSRTGKKGGPFIDSIGHRNYSKAYVSSNNDILYYAEAFGIEEHRVIPTGVPRTDVLFDESYKTRIKQSLETKLPIIKNKKVILFAPTFRGNGHRTAHYPFFKINFARLASYCEEHQATVLFKMHPFVRNKLNIPAIYSKYFLDISNYREVNDVLFITDILISDYSSLIYEFSVFKKPMLFYAFDLEDYIYTRDFYEPYETFVPGKIVKIFDELILALENNDFELEKVKPFLNKNFKYKDGKSSERLVKDLFNKFFQ
;
A
#
# COMPACT_ATOMS: atom_id res chain seq x y z
N MET A 1 11.19 -2.86 -33.10
CA MET A 1 10.15 -3.90 -32.88
C MET A 1 8.79 -3.29 -33.14
N THR A 2 8.00 -3.86 -34.05
CA THR A 2 6.60 -3.45 -34.30
C THR A 2 5.79 -3.68 -33.02
N LYS A 3 5.04 -2.67 -32.55
CA LYS A 3 4.21 -2.82 -31.34
C LYS A 3 3.17 -3.90 -31.58
N GLN A 4 3.15 -4.91 -30.70
CA GLN A 4 2.22 -6.02 -30.74
C GLN A 4 1.02 -5.71 -29.85
N ASN A 5 -0.09 -5.32 -30.45
CA ASN A 5 -1.29 -4.89 -29.74
C ASN A 5 -2.55 -5.58 -30.29
N ILE A 6 -3.57 -5.65 -29.43
CA ILE A 6 -4.92 -6.01 -29.82
C ILE A 6 -5.81 -4.87 -29.38
N PHE A 7 -6.44 -4.20 -30.33
CA PHE A 7 -7.28 -3.04 -30.06
C PHE A 7 -8.75 -3.39 -30.06
N ILE A 8 -9.52 -2.70 -29.22
CA ILE A 8 -10.97 -2.72 -29.15
C ILE A 8 -11.47 -1.50 -29.91
N ASP A 9 -12.25 -1.73 -30.95
CA ASP A 9 -12.80 -0.71 -31.85
C ASP A 9 -14.27 -0.41 -31.57
N ASP A 10 -15.02 -1.36 -31.02
CA ASP A 10 -16.42 -1.16 -30.67
C ASP A 10 -16.90 -2.14 -29.59
N ILE A 11 -17.92 -1.73 -28.83
CA ILE A 11 -18.55 -2.51 -27.77
C ILE A 11 -20.05 -2.34 -27.91
N TYR A 12 -20.81 -3.43 -28.02
CA TYR A 12 -22.27 -3.35 -28.07
C TYR A 12 -22.93 -4.55 -27.42
N TRP A 13 -24.25 -4.46 -27.28
CA TRP A 13 -25.03 -5.43 -26.54
C TRP A 13 -26.28 -5.86 -27.29
N GLU A 14 -26.47 -7.17 -27.42
CA GLU A 14 -27.75 -7.73 -27.86
C GLU A 14 -28.39 -8.48 -26.69
N ARG A 15 -29.49 -7.95 -26.15
CA ARG A 15 -30.15 -8.50 -24.94
C ARG A 15 -29.13 -8.68 -23.79
N VAL A 16 -28.79 -9.91 -23.41
CA VAL A 16 -27.84 -10.26 -22.35
C VAL A 16 -26.46 -10.69 -22.89
N GLN A 17 -26.17 -10.46 -24.17
CA GLN A 17 -24.89 -10.81 -24.79
C GLN A 17 -24.05 -9.56 -25.00
N LEU A 18 -22.79 -9.63 -24.57
CA LEU A 18 -21.78 -8.60 -24.77
C LEU A 18 -20.97 -8.96 -26.03
N PHE A 19 -20.84 -8.01 -26.94
CA PHE A 19 -20.01 -8.13 -28.13
C PHE A 19 -18.87 -7.11 -28.06
N VAL A 20 -17.67 -7.56 -28.40
CA VAL A 20 -16.48 -6.72 -28.50
C VAL A 20 -15.87 -6.90 -29.88
N LYS A 21 -15.75 -5.82 -30.63
CA LYS A 21 -15.09 -5.78 -31.94
C LYS A 21 -13.73 -5.14 -31.82
N GLY A 22 -12.78 -5.58 -32.64
CA GLY A 22 -11.43 -5.08 -32.59
C GLY A 22 -10.54 -5.55 -33.72
N HIS A 23 -9.26 -5.26 -33.63
CA HIS A 23 -8.26 -5.72 -34.58
C HIS A 23 -6.91 -6.07 -33.93
N PHE A 24 -6.15 -6.91 -34.62
CA PHE A 24 -4.78 -7.27 -34.28
C PHE A 24 -3.80 -6.35 -35.00
N GLU A 25 -2.80 -5.82 -34.29
CA GLU A 25 -1.67 -5.08 -34.84
C GLU A 25 -0.37 -5.78 -34.43
N GLY A 26 0.37 -6.33 -35.39
CA GLY A 26 1.63 -7.04 -35.11
C GLY A 26 1.48 -8.39 -34.37
N VAL A 27 0.26 -8.80 -34.02
CA VAL A 27 -0.06 -10.08 -33.34
C VAL A 27 -0.78 -11.01 -34.31
N LYS A 28 -0.49 -12.32 -34.24
CA LYS A 28 -1.20 -13.32 -35.05
C LYS A 28 -2.66 -13.45 -34.59
N PRO A 29 -3.65 -13.40 -35.50
CA PRO A 29 -5.06 -13.55 -35.12
C PRO A 29 -5.36 -14.93 -34.52
N THR A 30 -6.00 -14.96 -33.35
CA THR A 30 -6.47 -16.20 -32.69
C THR A 30 -7.82 -16.01 -32.01
N ARG A 31 -8.55 -17.10 -31.80
CA ARG A 31 -9.92 -17.10 -31.26
C ARG A 31 -10.01 -17.12 -29.73
N ASN A 32 -8.89 -17.18 -29.01
CA ASN A 32 -8.85 -17.43 -27.57
C ASN A 32 -9.05 -16.16 -26.74
N PHE A 33 -10.25 -15.57 -26.81
CA PHE A 33 -10.62 -14.40 -26.00
C PHE A 33 -11.30 -14.80 -24.69
N LEU A 34 -10.93 -14.13 -23.59
CA LEU A 34 -11.56 -14.32 -22.29
C LEU A 34 -11.58 -13.03 -21.46
N LEU A 35 -12.56 -12.90 -20.58
CA LEU A 35 -12.58 -11.90 -19.53
C LEU A 35 -11.97 -12.47 -18.26
N ARG A 36 -10.98 -11.79 -17.67
CA ARG A 36 -10.32 -12.19 -16.42
C ARG A 36 -10.41 -11.09 -15.38
N ASN A 37 -10.76 -11.43 -14.14
CA ASN A 37 -10.73 -10.44 -13.07
C ASN A 37 -9.31 -10.08 -12.63
N LEU A 38 -9.12 -8.91 -12.00
CA LEU A 38 -7.79 -8.41 -11.60
C LEU A 38 -7.03 -9.27 -10.59
N THR A 39 -7.74 -10.12 -9.83
CA THR A 39 -7.13 -11.07 -8.90
C THR A 39 -6.85 -12.44 -9.53
N GLU A 40 -7.15 -12.61 -10.82
CA GLU A 40 -6.92 -13.84 -11.60
C GLU A 40 -7.64 -15.09 -11.04
N THR A 41 -8.77 -14.89 -10.37
CA THR A 41 -9.56 -15.95 -9.74
C THR A 41 -10.85 -16.29 -10.49
N LYS A 42 -11.26 -15.47 -11.46
CA LYS A 42 -12.49 -15.62 -12.24
C LYS A 42 -12.19 -15.38 -13.71
N LEU A 43 -12.66 -16.30 -14.54
CA LEU A 43 -12.48 -16.30 -16.00
C LEU A 43 -13.83 -16.50 -16.68
N LEU A 44 -14.04 -15.85 -17.83
CA LEU A 44 -15.19 -16.03 -18.69
C LEU A 44 -14.71 -16.12 -20.14
N ASN A 45 -14.76 -17.30 -20.74
CA ASN A 45 -14.36 -17.47 -22.14
C ASN A 45 -15.39 -16.87 -23.09
N ALA A 46 -14.94 -16.34 -24.22
CA ALA A 46 -15.83 -15.97 -25.31
C ALA A 46 -16.58 -17.22 -25.81
N ASN A 47 -17.89 -17.10 -25.98
CA ASN A 47 -18.73 -18.19 -26.48
C ASN A 47 -18.62 -18.37 -27.99
N HIS A 48 -18.26 -17.30 -28.72
CA HIS A 48 -18.05 -17.34 -30.15
C HIS A 48 -17.08 -16.21 -30.52
N VAL A 49 -16.14 -16.49 -31.44
CA VAL A 49 -15.22 -15.48 -31.96
C VAL A 49 -15.16 -15.62 -33.48
N ASN A 50 -15.57 -14.57 -34.17
CA ASN A 50 -15.42 -14.45 -35.61
C ASN A 50 -14.14 -13.64 -35.91
N ILE A 51 -13.34 -14.07 -36.90
CA ILE A 51 -12.12 -13.39 -37.31
C ILE A 51 -12.16 -13.21 -38.83
N GLN A 52 -11.96 -11.99 -39.30
CA GLN A 52 -11.93 -11.63 -40.73
C GLN A 52 -10.67 -10.82 -41.01
N GLY A 53 -9.65 -11.47 -41.59
CA GLY A 53 -8.34 -10.85 -41.78
C GLY A 53 -7.70 -10.49 -40.43
N SER A 54 -7.46 -9.20 -40.19
CA SER A 54 -6.93 -8.67 -38.93
C SER A 54 -8.01 -8.24 -37.93
N THR A 55 -9.30 -8.31 -38.26
CA THR A 55 -10.38 -7.91 -37.34
C THR A 55 -11.00 -9.11 -36.64
N PHE A 56 -11.56 -8.88 -35.45
CA PHE A 56 -12.31 -9.87 -34.69
C PHE A 56 -13.61 -9.31 -34.13
N GLU A 57 -14.54 -10.22 -33.88
CA GLU A 57 -15.75 -10.00 -33.09
C GLU A 57 -15.89 -11.14 -32.08
N ALA A 58 -15.80 -10.81 -30.79
CA ALA A 58 -15.91 -11.75 -29.69
C ALA A 58 -17.24 -11.57 -28.94
N ARG A 59 -17.98 -12.67 -28.78
CA ARG A 59 -19.26 -12.71 -28.08
C ARG A 59 -19.12 -13.37 -26.71
N PHE A 60 -19.61 -12.69 -25.68
CA PHE A 60 -19.67 -13.16 -24.30
C PHE A 60 -21.12 -13.22 -23.80
N ASN A 61 -21.51 -14.38 -23.30
CA ASN A 61 -22.77 -14.56 -22.60
C ASN A 61 -22.55 -14.30 -21.11
N ILE A 62 -22.92 -13.12 -20.65
CA ILE A 62 -22.76 -12.72 -19.24
C ILE A 62 -23.77 -13.42 -18.30
N ALA A 63 -24.79 -14.09 -18.86
CA ALA A 63 -25.87 -14.75 -18.12
C ALA A 63 -25.61 -16.25 -17.86
N ILE A 64 -24.64 -16.86 -18.53
CA ILE A 64 -24.34 -18.30 -18.44
C ILE A 64 -22.84 -18.48 -18.29
N LEU A 65 -22.36 -19.15 -17.23
CA LEU A 65 -21.15 -20.01 -17.20
C LEU A 65 -21.01 -20.71 -15.82
N GLU A 66 -20.27 -21.82 -15.79
CA GLU A 66 -20.27 -22.94 -14.80
C GLU A 66 -20.72 -22.64 -13.36
N LYS A 67 -21.58 -23.51 -12.82
CA LYS A 67 -22.17 -23.49 -11.45
C LYS A 67 -23.23 -22.41 -11.19
N GLY A 68 -23.84 -21.84 -12.24
CA GLY A 68 -25.14 -21.16 -12.15
C GLY A 68 -25.15 -19.73 -11.59
N ASN A 69 -24.02 -19.02 -11.60
CA ASN A 69 -23.96 -17.61 -11.17
C ASN A 69 -23.53 -16.68 -12.31
N PHE A 70 -24.13 -15.48 -12.36
CA PHE A 70 -23.74 -14.35 -13.21
C PHE A 70 -22.27 -13.96 -13.00
N LEU A 71 -21.63 -13.30 -13.97
CA LEU A 71 -20.27 -12.77 -13.84
C LEU A 71 -20.19 -11.93 -12.56
N GLY A 72 -19.43 -12.41 -11.56
CA GLY A 72 -19.51 -11.83 -10.21
C GLY A 72 -18.96 -10.41 -10.15
N THR A 73 -19.34 -9.63 -9.13
CA THR A 73 -18.82 -8.26 -8.92
C THR A 73 -17.30 -8.22 -8.98
N GLY A 74 -16.76 -7.27 -9.75
CA GLY A 74 -15.32 -7.09 -9.94
C GLY A 74 -14.98 -6.30 -11.20
N ASN A 75 -13.69 -6.05 -11.40
CA ASN A 75 -13.13 -5.47 -12.61
C ASN A 75 -12.54 -6.59 -13.47
N TYR A 76 -12.91 -6.65 -14.75
CA TYR A 76 -12.48 -7.70 -15.68
C TYR A 76 -11.76 -7.10 -16.87
N ILE A 77 -10.53 -7.56 -17.15
CA ILE A 77 -9.79 -7.24 -18.37
C ILE A 77 -10.17 -8.20 -19.49
N LEU A 78 -10.13 -7.74 -20.73
CA LEU A 78 -10.24 -8.57 -21.92
C LEU A 78 -8.85 -9.02 -22.36
N ILE A 79 -8.66 -10.32 -22.55
CA ILE A 79 -7.37 -10.93 -22.87
C ILE A 79 -7.54 -11.84 -24.06
N ASN A 80 -6.54 -11.86 -24.93
CA ASN A 80 -6.33 -12.91 -25.91
C ASN A 80 -5.17 -13.82 -25.44
N ARG A 81 -5.44 -15.10 -25.20
CA ARG A 81 -4.46 -16.05 -24.66
C ARG A 81 -3.84 -16.88 -25.78
N GLN A 82 -2.53 -16.66 -26.02
CA GLN A 82 -1.70 -17.40 -26.95
C GLN A 82 -0.53 -18.06 -26.19
N GLU A 83 0.66 -18.17 -26.80
CA GLU A 83 1.90 -18.47 -26.06
C GLU A 83 2.14 -17.40 -24.97
N ASP A 84 1.90 -16.13 -25.31
CA ASP A 84 1.81 -15.01 -24.39
C ASP A 84 0.35 -14.56 -24.17
N GLU A 85 0.09 -13.92 -23.04
CA GLU A 85 -1.20 -13.28 -22.76
C GLU A 85 -1.17 -11.81 -23.22
N TYR A 86 -2.05 -11.46 -24.16
CA TYR A 86 -2.19 -10.09 -24.66
C TYR A 86 -3.41 -9.42 -24.04
N VAL A 87 -3.20 -8.35 -23.27
CA VAL A 87 -4.29 -7.51 -22.76
C VAL A 87 -4.80 -6.62 -23.88
N CYS A 88 -6.10 -6.69 -24.15
CA CYS A 88 -6.72 -5.89 -25.20
C CYS A 88 -6.84 -4.43 -24.74
N GLN A 89 -6.40 -3.50 -25.58
CA GLN A 89 -6.40 -2.06 -25.31
C GLN A 89 -7.56 -1.40 -26.04
N ILE A 90 -8.09 -0.32 -25.48
CA ILE A 90 -9.08 0.49 -26.20
C ILE A 90 -8.39 1.27 -27.33
N ASN A 91 -8.96 1.27 -28.53
CA ASN A 91 -8.42 2.05 -29.64
C ASN A 91 -8.50 3.56 -29.31
N PRO A 92 -7.39 4.31 -29.37
CA PRO A 92 -7.43 5.77 -29.15
C PRO A 92 -8.35 6.51 -30.13
N LYS A 93 -8.47 6.04 -31.38
CA LYS A 93 -9.38 6.63 -32.37
C LYS A 93 -10.83 6.52 -31.93
N PHE A 94 -11.22 5.35 -31.42
CA PHE A 94 -12.56 5.12 -30.86
C PHE A 94 -12.90 6.12 -29.75
N LEU A 95 -11.96 6.41 -28.84
CA LEU A 95 -12.18 7.39 -27.77
C LEU A 95 -12.26 8.83 -28.30
N ASN A 96 -11.40 9.20 -29.25
CA ASN A 96 -11.36 10.54 -29.83
C ASN A 96 -12.65 10.87 -30.59
N ASP A 97 -13.14 9.93 -31.40
CA ASP A 97 -14.39 10.10 -32.14
C ASP A 97 -15.58 10.33 -31.17
N LYS A 98 -15.56 9.66 -30.01
CA LYS A 98 -16.59 9.88 -28.98
C LYS A 98 -16.47 11.23 -28.31
N LYS A 99 -15.25 11.68 -28.01
CA LYS A 99 -15.01 13.01 -27.44
C LYS A 99 -15.54 14.12 -28.36
N ASN A 100 -15.38 13.96 -29.68
CA ASN A 100 -15.85 14.92 -30.68
C ASN A 100 -17.38 14.98 -30.80
N GLN A 101 -18.11 13.97 -30.31
CA GLN A 101 -19.58 13.88 -30.39
C GLN A 101 -20.29 14.38 -29.12
N MET A 102 -19.56 14.94 -28.15
CA MET A 102 -20.10 15.32 -26.83
C MET A 102 -20.86 16.65 -26.85
N THR A 103 -21.86 16.78 -25.97
CA THR A 103 -22.52 18.08 -25.72
C THR A 103 -21.63 18.99 -24.85
N LEU A 104 -21.95 20.29 -24.77
CA LEU A 104 -21.23 21.24 -23.93
C LEU A 104 -21.27 20.87 -22.43
N GLU A 105 -22.41 20.36 -21.95
CA GLU A 105 -22.55 19.89 -20.57
C GLU A 105 -21.69 18.66 -20.31
N GLU A 106 -21.69 17.70 -21.24
CA GLU A 106 -20.84 16.51 -21.16
C GLU A 106 -19.35 16.87 -21.21
N LEU A 107 -18.95 17.86 -22.02
CA LEU A 107 -17.58 18.36 -22.08
C LEU A 107 -17.16 19.03 -20.76
N ARG A 108 -18.07 19.77 -20.11
CA ARG A 108 -17.82 20.37 -18.79
C ARG A 108 -17.58 19.28 -17.73
N ASP A 109 -18.45 18.27 -17.69
CA ASP A 109 -18.28 17.13 -16.80
C ASP A 109 -16.97 16.40 -17.08
N TYR A 110 -16.65 16.13 -18.35
CA TYR A 110 -15.42 15.46 -18.76
C TYR A 110 -14.17 16.24 -18.34
N ASN A 111 -14.16 17.55 -18.56
CA ASN A 111 -13.03 18.41 -18.19
C ASN A 111 -12.90 18.60 -16.67
N SER A 112 -13.97 18.35 -15.90
CA SER A 112 -13.91 18.37 -14.43
C SER A 112 -13.23 17.14 -13.82
N LEU A 113 -13.00 16.10 -14.62
CA LEU A 113 -12.37 14.86 -14.15
C LEU A 113 -10.86 15.00 -14.05
N GLU A 114 -10.32 14.60 -12.90
CA GLU A 114 -8.95 14.90 -12.48
C GLU A 114 -7.89 13.98 -13.10
N THR A 115 -8.25 12.78 -13.57
CA THR A 115 -7.29 11.81 -14.16
C THR A 115 -7.69 11.37 -15.56
N GLN A 116 -6.70 11.00 -16.37
CA GLN A 116 -6.96 10.47 -17.72
C GLN A 116 -7.83 9.21 -17.70
N SER A 117 -7.65 8.35 -16.70
CA SER A 117 -8.46 7.15 -16.49
C SER A 117 -9.93 7.49 -16.25
N LEU A 118 -10.21 8.54 -15.45
CA LEU A 118 -11.57 9.03 -15.23
C LEU A 118 -12.17 9.60 -16.51
N GLN A 119 -11.43 10.44 -17.22
CA GLN A 119 -11.83 11.03 -18.49
C GLN A 119 -12.20 9.95 -19.53
N LYS A 120 -11.32 8.97 -19.77
CA LYS A 120 -11.59 7.86 -20.68
C LYS A 120 -12.77 7.01 -20.22
N SER A 121 -12.90 6.77 -18.91
CA SER A 121 -14.05 6.03 -18.35
C SER A 121 -15.38 6.75 -18.56
N TYR A 122 -15.39 8.08 -18.53
CA TYR A 122 -16.57 8.89 -18.82
C TYR A 122 -17.06 8.64 -20.24
N LEU A 123 -16.15 8.65 -21.22
CA LEU A 123 -16.46 8.36 -22.63
C LEU A 123 -17.03 6.95 -22.82
N LEU A 124 -16.49 5.97 -22.10
CA LEU A 124 -16.90 4.57 -22.20
C LEU A 124 -18.24 4.27 -21.51
N LYS A 125 -18.67 5.09 -20.56
CA LYS A 125 -19.86 4.82 -19.71
C LYS A 125 -21.13 4.52 -20.52
N LYS A 126 -21.31 5.15 -21.68
CA LYS A 126 -22.48 4.96 -22.57
C LYS A 126 -22.60 3.54 -23.13
N TYR A 127 -21.51 2.78 -23.15
CA TYR A 127 -21.45 1.40 -23.63
C TYR A 127 -21.69 0.36 -22.51
N GLY A 128 -22.03 0.82 -21.31
CA GLY A 128 -22.45 -0.05 -20.23
C GLY A 128 -23.89 -0.54 -20.40
N LYS A 129 -24.22 -1.66 -19.75
CA LYS A 129 -25.58 -2.18 -19.68
C LYS A 129 -25.99 -2.44 -18.23
N SER A 130 -27.24 -2.07 -17.92
CA SER A 130 -27.86 -2.25 -16.62
C SER A 130 -29.05 -3.19 -16.75
N PHE A 131 -29.12 -4.18 -15.87
CA PHE A 131 -30.22 -5.13 -15.75
C PHE A 131 -30.84 -4.95 -14.37
N GLN A 132 -32.12 -4.62 -14.33
CA GLN A 132 -32.83 -4.36 -13.08
C GLN A 132 -34.02 -5.32 -12.94
N ARG A 133 -34.19 -5.86 -11.74
CA ARG A 133 -35.38 -6.63 -11.37
C ARG A 133 -36.07 -5.98 -10.18
N TYR A 134 -37.37 -5.74 -10.35
CA TYR A 134 -38.22 -5.10 -9.36
C TYR A 134 -39.22 -6.10 -8.79
N ASN A 135 -39.21 -6.27 -7.47
CA ASN A 135 -40.26 -6.98 -6.74
C ASN A 135 -40.70 -6.12 -5.55
N ASN A 136 -41.91 -6.37 -5.00
CA ASN A 136 -42.48 -5.57 -3.89
C ASN A 136 -41.58 -5.47 -2.64
N LYS A 137 -40.61 -6.37 -2.48
CA LYS A 137 -39.69 -6.45 -1.33
C LYS A 137 -38.26 -6.03 -1.64
N GLU A 138 -37.84 -6.00 -2.90
CA GLU A 138 -36.41 -5.87 -3.25
C GLU A 138 -36.21 -5.28 -4.66
N ILE A 139 -35.22 -4.42 -4.80
CA ILE A 139 -34.68 -3.97 -6.10
C ILE A 139 -33.30 -4.61 -6.27
N LYS A 140 -33.12 -5.38 -7.34
CA LYS A 140 -31.81 -5.92 -7.73
C LYS A 140 -31.33 -5.19 -8.98
N SER A 141 -30.11 -4.66 -8.95
CA SER A 141 -29.45 -4.06 -10.10
C SER A 141 -28.14 -4.76 -10.39
N TYR A 142 -27.95 -5.20 -11.62
CA TYR A 142 -26.72 -5.77 -12.14
C TYR A 142 -26.22 -4.89 -13.28
N VAL A 143 -25.04 -4.30 -13.14
CA VAL A 143 -24.51 -3.32 -14.09
C VAL A 143 -23.13 -3.76 -14.55
N ILE A 144 -22.90 -3.71 -15.85
CA ILE A 144 -21.58 -3.90 -16.46
C ILE A 144 -21.26 -2.65 -17.25
N VAL A 145 -20.16 -1.98 -16.93
CA VAL A 145 -19.75 -0.73 -17.61
C VAL A 145 -18.29 -0.86 -18.05
N PRO A 146 -17.97 -0.62 -19.34
CA PRO A 146 -16.59 -0.49 -19.75
C PRO A 146 -15.97 0.78 -19.16
N ALA A 147 -14.73 0.69 -18.70
CA ALA A 147 -14.01 1.77 -18.04
C ALA A 147 -12.50 1.58 -18.19
N ILE A 148 -11.73 2.60 -17.85
CA ILE A 148 -10.28 2.46 -17.60
C ILE A 148 -10.09 2.30 -16.10
N SER A 149 -9.40 1.24 -15.70
CA SER A 149 -9.13 0.96 -14.29
C SER A 149 -8.07 1.91 -13.75
N GLN A 150 -8.41 2.68 -12.72
CA GLN A 150 -7.47 3.55 -12.01
C GLN A 150 -6.32 2.77 -11.35
N GLU A 151 -6.49 1.47 -11.10
CA GLU A 151 -5.48 0.66 -10.39
C GLU A 151 -4.40 0.10 -11.32
N ILE A 152 -4.66 0.02 -12.63
CA ILE A 152 -3.77 -0.65 -13.60
C ILE A 152 -3.62 0.09 -14.93
N ASN A 153 -4.36 1.17 -15.13
CA ASN A 153 -4.42 1.93 -16.38
C ASN A 153 -4.77 1.09 -17.63
N GLU A 154 -5.60 0.06 -17.46
CA GLU A 154 -6.07 -0.81 -18.54
C GLU A 154 -7.57 -0.70 -18.72
N PHE A 155 -8.02 -1.03 -19.93
CA PHE A 155 -9.43 -1.21 -20.24
C PHE A 155 -10.03 -2.39 -19.45
N ILE A 156 -11.17 -2.16 -18.80
CA ILE A 156 -11.90 -3.15 -18.02
C ILE A 156 -13.41 -3.09 -18.27
N PHE A 157 -14.09 -4.21 -18.04
CA PHE A 157 -15.52 -4.26 -17.74
C PHE A 157 -15.71 -4.28 -16.21
N LYS A 158 -16.30 -3.20 -15.68
CA LYS A 158 -16.65 -3.07 -14.27
C LYS A 158 -18.02 -3.65 -14.01
N VAL A 159 -18.07 -4.73 -13.25
CA VAL A 159 -19.27 -5.50 -12.94
C VAL A 159 -19.73 -5.21 -11.51
N GLN A 160 -20.97 -4.80 -11.35
CA GLN A 160 -21.56 -4.43 -10.05
C GLN A 160 -22.92 -5.09 -9.86
N TYR A 161 -23.08 -5.81 -8.75
CA TYR A 161 -24.37 -6.28 -8.26
C TYR A 161 -24.76 -5.50 -6.99
N LYS A 162 -25.95 -4.89 -6.99
CA LYS A 162 -26.56 -4.27 -5.81
C LYS A 162 -27.94 -4.88 -5.57
N SER A 163 -28.25 -5.09 -4.31
CA SER A 163 -29.55 -5.56 -3.82
C SER A 163 -29.99 -4.63 -2.71
N GLU A 164 -31.16 -4.02 -2.86
CA GLU A 164 -31.78 -3.14 -1.88
C GLU A 164 -33.09 -3.75 -1.39
N ILE A 165 -33.13 -4.13 -0.11
CA ILE A 165 -34.31 -4.69 0.55
C ILE A 165 -35.19 -3.54 1.06
N LYS A 166 -36.47 -3.50 0.67
CA LYS A 166 -37.46 -2.55 1.21
C LYS A 166 -38.01 -3.06 2.55
N LYS A 167 -37.83 -2.22 3.58
CA LYS A 167 -38.39 -2.24 4.96
C LYS A 167 -37.95 -3.39 5.88
N ILE A 168 -37.25 -3.01 6.95
CA ILE A 168 -37.01 -3.81 8.16
C ILE A 168 -38.31 -3.84 8.98
N SER A 169 -38.66 -4.97 9.63
CA SER A 169 -39.87 -5.03 10.48
C SER A 169 -39.79 -4.06 11.66
N LYS A 170 -40.93 -3.52 12.13
CA LYS A 170 -40.99 -2.59 13.29
C LYS A 170 -40.26 -3.15 14.53
N LEU A 171 -40.36 -4.45 14.79
CA LEU A 171 -39.67 -5.14 15.89
C LEU A 171 -38.14 -5.15 15.73
N LYS A 172 -37.64 -5.41 14.51
CA LYS A 172 -36.19 -5.33 14.21
C LYS A 172 -35.67 -3.90 14.29
N GLN A 173 -36.49 -2.92 13.96
CA GLN A 173 -36.16 -1.50 14.09
C GLN A 173 -36.06 -1.10 15.57
N LEU A 174 -37.01 -1.55 16.40
CA LEU A 174 -37.00 -1.34 17.85
C LEU A 174 -35.77 -2.01 18.51
N SER A 175 -35.49 -3.28 18.18
CA SER A 175 -34.32 -3.99 18.71
C SER A 175 -33.01 -3.32 18.29
N TYR A 176 -32.91 -2.83 17.05
CA TYR A 176 -31.76 -2.06 16.58
C TYR A 176 -31.55 -0.77 17.40
N ILE A 177 -32.62 -0.01 17.67
CA ILE A 177 -32.56 1.20 18.50
C ILE A 177 -32.09 0.85 19.92
N LEU A 178 -32.66 -0.20 20.52
CA LEU A 178 -32.35 -0.61 21.89
C LEU A 178 -30.91 -1.13 22.01
N HIS A 179 -30.44 -1.95 21.06
CA HIS A 179 -29.04 -2.38 20.97
C HIS A 179 -28.09 -1.18 20.76
N LYS A 180 -28.47 -0.18 19.96
CA LYS A 180 -27.66 1.03 19.75
C LYS A 180 -27.55 1.85 21.05
N ALA A 181 -28.65 1.98 21.81
CA ALA A 181 -28.67 2.65 23.10
C ALA A 181 -27.78 1.93 24.13
N LEU A 182 -27.92 0.61 24.28
CA LEU A 182 -27.08 -0.20 25.18
C LEU A 182 -25.59 -0.12 24.81
N ARG A 183 -25.25 -0.13 23.51
CA ARG A 183 -23.87 0.05 23.05
C ARG A 183 -23.32 1.43 23.42
N LYS A 184 -24.13 2.49 23.33
CA LYS A 184 -23.75 3.85 23.72
C LYS A 184 -23.49 3.94 25.23
N ILE A 185 -24.38 3.37 26.05
CA ILE A 185 -24.19 3.32 27.51
C ILE A 185 -22.92 2.55 27.87
N SER A 186 -22.75 1.33 27.32
CA SER A 186 -21.55 0.51 27.54
C SER A 186 -20.26 1.20 27.08
N PHE A 187 -20.30 1.96 25.99
CA PHE A 187 -19.16 2.78 25.56
C PHE A 187 -18.83 3.87 26.59
N ASN A 188 -19.82 4.65 27.01
CA ASN A 188 -19.63 5.73 27.99
C ASN A 188 -19.11 5.22 29.35
N VAL A 189 -19.61 4.10 29.84
CA VAL A 189 -19.13 3.50 31.10
C VAL A 189 -17.66 3.09 30.98
N ARG A 190 -17.29 2.38 29.90
CA ARG A 190 -15.90 1.98 29.66
C ARG A 190 -14.97 3.17 29.49
N ASP A 191 -15.45 4.23 28.84
CA ASP A 191 -14.70 5.46 28.64
C ASP A 191 -14.44 6.19 29.96
N LYS A 192 -15.46 6.31 30.81
CA LYS A 192 -15.32 6.85 32.17
C LYS A 192 -14.33 6.04 33.00
N ILE A 193 -14.42 4.70 33.00
CA ILE A 193 -13.47 3.84 33.73
C ILE A 193 -12.04 4.07 33.24
N TYR A 194 -11.84 4.13 31.92
CA TYR A 194 -10.54 4.39 31.31
C TYR A 194 -9.94 5.72 31.77
N LEU A 195 -10.73 6.80 31.73
CA LEU A 195 -10.33 8.13 32.18
C LEU A 195 -10.07 8.18 33.69
N SER A 196 -10.90 7.52 34.50
CA SER A 196 -10.72 7.46 35.95
C SER A 196 -9.42 6.76 36.33
N VAL A 197 -9.13 5.58 35.76
CA VAL A 197 -7.88 4.85 36.03
C VAL A 197 -6.66 5.66 35.60
N PHE A 198 -6.73 6.30 34.44
CA PHE A 198 -5.68 7.19 33.96
C PHE A 198 -5.46 8.37 34.91
N ASN A 199 -6.51 9.10 35.26
CA ASN A 199 -6.42 10.29 36.11
C ASN A 199 -5.96 9.96 37.53
N ILE A 200 -6.44 8.86 38.12
CA ILE A 200 -5.97 8.38 39.44
C ILE A 200 -4.47 8.08 39.38
N SER A 201 -4.04 7.27 38.41
CA SER A 201 -2.62 6.95 38.23
C SER A 201 -1.78 8.21 37.95
N LYS A 202 -2.31 9.13 37.12
CA LYS A 202 -1.67 10.39 36.78
C LYS A 202 -1.40 11.24 38.02
N THR A 203 -2.34 11.28 38.97
CA THR A 203 -2.21 12.01 40.23
C THR A 203 -1.26 11.30 41.20
N VAL A 204 -1.42 9.99 41.40
CA VAL A 204 -0.59 9.19 42.31
C VAL A 204 0.90 9.25 41.93
N TYR A 205 1.21 9.24 40.64
CA TYR A 205 2.59 9.21 40.14
C TYR A 205 3.09 10.56 39.63
N LYS A 206 2.51 11.69 40.07
CA LYS A 206 2.86 13.05 39.62
C LYS A 206 4.38 13.35 39.66
N ASN A 207 5.07 12.86 40.69
CA ASN A 207 6.50 13.09 40.90
C ASN A 207 7.41 11.95 40.40
N ASN A 208 6.83 10.87 39.87
CA ASN A 208 7.61 9.71 39.48
C ASN A 208 8.27 9.90 38.12
N LYS A 209 9.61 9.95 38.09
CA LYS A 209 10.41 10.24 36.90
C LYS A 209 11.04 8.99 36.26
N ASN A 210 10.77 7.79 36.80
CA ASN A 210 11.57 6.60 36.56
C ASN A 210 10.85 5.53 35.72
N HIS A 211 9.66 5.82 35.17
CA HIS A 211 8.89 4.83 34.41
C HIS A 211 8.87 5.14 32.92
N VAL A 212 9.12 4.12 32.11
CA VAL A 212 9.06 4.14 30.64
C VAL A 212 8.00 3.15 30.19
N LEU A 213 7.13 3.55 29.26
CA LEU A 213 6.14 2.67 28.63
C LEU A 213 6.38 2.61 27.13
N PHE A 214 6.60 1.41 26.61
CA PHE A 214 6.51 1.13 25.18
C PHE A 214 5.11 0.62 24.86
N THR A 215 4.42 1.25 23.90
CA THR A 215 3.07 0.80 23.53
C THR A 215 2.75 0.99 22.06
N SER A 216 2.05 0.01 21.49
CA SER A 216 1.61 0.01 20.09
C SER A 216 0.23 -0.63 19.96
N ASP A 217 -0.56 -0.10 19.03
CA ASP A 217 -1.84 -0.68 18.60
C ASP A 217 -1.74 -1.34 17.21
N SER A 218 -0.53 -1.42 16.64
CA SER A 218 -0.22 -2.06 15.34
C SER A 218 0.93 -3.07 15.41
N ARG A 219 1.46 -3.35 16.59
CA ARG A 219 2.49 -4.37 16.83
C ARG A 219 2.15 -5.26 18.01
N ALA A 220 2.47 -6.54 17.87
CA ALA A 220 2.25 -7.54 18.90
C ALA A 220 3.35 -7.56 19.98
N ASN A 221 4.60 -7.20 19.60
CA ASN A 221 5.80 -7.44 20.40
C ASN A 221 6.79 -6.27 20.26
N MET A 222 7.77 -6.20 21.16
CA MET A 222 8.91 -5.25 21.13
C MET A 222 9.76 -5.47 19.86
N SER A 223 9.48 -4.71 18.80
CA SER A 223 10.06 -4.91 17.46
C SER A 223 10.19 -3.57 16.73
N GLY A 224 10.86 -3.55 15.57
CA GLY A 224 11.12 -2.31 14.84
C GLY A 224 11.92 -1.32 15.69
N ASN A 225 11.63 -0.02 15.56
CA ASN A 225 12.33 1.04 16.29
C ASN A 225 12.36 0.82 17.82
N PHE A 226 11.30 0.26 18.40
CA PHE A 226 11.26 0.00 19.83
C PHE A 226 12.33 -0.97 20.32
N LYS A 227 12.60 -2.04 19.54
CA LYS A 227 13.62 -3.03 19.90
C LYS A 227 15.00 -2.37 19.98
N PHE A 228 15.35 -1.59 18.96
CA PHE A 228 16.63 -0.88 18.87
C PHE A 228 16.80 0.13 20.00
N ILE A 229 15.76 0.90 20.32
CA ILE A 229 15.78 1.83 21.46
C ILE A 229 15.95 1.06 22.77
N TYR A 230 15.20 -0.03 22.95
CA TYR A 230 15.29 -0.84 24.17
C TYR A 230 16.67 -1.46 24.36
N GLU A 231 17.25 -2.06 23.31
CA GLU A 231 18.60 -2.64 23.35
C GLU A 231 19.66 -1.58 23.66
N GLU A 232 19.54 -0.39 23.08
CA GLU A 232 20.46 0.72 23.39
C GLU A 232 20.28 1.25 24.83
N MET A 233 19.05 1.28 25.35
CA MET A 233 18.81 1.60 26.77
C MET A 233 19.50 0.61 27.70
N LEU A 234 19.47 -0.70 27.39
CA LEU A 234 20.17 -1.73 28.17
C LEU A 234 21.69 -1.58 28.09
N LYS A 235 22.21 -1.31 26.88
CA LYS A 235 23.64 -1.06 26.67
C LYS A 235 24.15 0.12 27.50
N GLN A 236 23.32 1.15 27.66
CA GLN A 236 23.60 2.32 28.48
C GLN A 236 23.18 2.16 29.96
N GLN A 237 22.82 0.95 30.39
CA GLN A 237 22.44 0.58 31.76
C GLN A 237 21.28 1.41 32.33
N LEU A 238 20.38 1.88 31.48
CA LEU A 238 19.23 2.69 31.91
C LEU A 238 18.17 1.85 32.62
N ASP A 239 18.12 0.55 32.42
CA ASP A 239 17.27 -0.40 33.15
C ASP A 239 17.56 -0.44 34.66
N LYS A 240 18.79 -0.11 35.08
CA LYS A 240 19.13 0.04 36.50
C LYS A 240 18.52 1.30 37.13
N LYS A 241 18.21 2.30 36.30
CA LYS A 241 17.68 3.63 36.73
C LYS A 241 16.19 3.78 36.43
N LEU A 242 15.66 3.01 35.47
CA LEU A 242 14.31 3.14 34.91
C LEU A 242 13.57 1.81 34.93
N VAL A 243 12.30 1.85 35.35
CA VAL A 243 11.39 0.72 35.27
C VAL A 243 10.67 0.75 33.92
N ILE A 244 10.98 -0.23 33.07
CA ILE A 244 10.47 -0.33 31.70
C ILE A 244 9.22 -1.22 31.66
N HIS A 245 8.14 -0.70 31.08
CA HIS A 245 6.85 -1.37 30.87
C HIS A 245 6.60 -1.52 29.37
N SER A 246 5.87 -2.56 28.98
CA SER A 246 5.42 -2.73 27.61
C SER A 246 3.98 -3.22 27.53
N ILE A 247 3.19 -2.62 26.64
CA ILE A 247 1.83 -3.04 26.33
C ILE A 247 1.60 -2.95 24.83
N PHE A 248 1.44 -4.11 24.20
CA PHE A 248 1.33 -4.23 22.75
C PHE A 248 0.01 -4.85 22.34
N LYS A 249 -0.44 -4.52 21.14
CA LYS A 249 -1.67 -5.01 20.54
C LYS A 249 -1.44 -5.17 19.03
N PRO A 250 -1.59 -6.39 18.47
CA PRO A 250 -1.17 -6.68 17.10
C PRO A 250 -1.83 -5.82 16.02
N ASN A 251 -3.10 -5.46 16.20
CA ASN A 251 -3.88 -4.70 15.23
C ASN A 251 -4.90 -3.83 15.96
N ILE A 252 -5.22 -2.67 15.38
CA ILE A 252 -6.17 -1.72 15.96
C ILE A 252 -7.58 -2.32 16.14
N ALA A 253 -7.95 -3.26 15.28
CA ALA A 253 -9.23 -3.97 15.32
C ALA A 253 -9.33 -5.02 16.44
N ASN A 254 -8.19 -5.50 16.97
CA ASN A 254 -8.19 -6.50 18.04
C ASN A 254 -8.78 -5.89 19.33
N ARG A 255 -9.35 -6.73 20.19
CA ARG A 255 -9.79 -6.28 21.51
C ARG A 255 -8.66 -6.47 22.51
N ARG A 256 -8.42 -5.45 23.35
CA ARG A 256 -7.55 -5.58 24.52
C ARG A 256 -8.17 -6.57 25.52
N SER A 257 -7.33 -7.35 26.20
CA SER A 257 -7.76 -8.23 27.28
C SER A 257 -8.42 -7.41 28.40
N PHE A 258 -9.19 -8.06 29.29
CA PHE A 258 -9.80 -7.36 30.42
C PHE A 258 -8.74 -6.68 31.30
N ILE A 259 -7.63 -7.39 31.54
CA ILE A 259 -6.49 -6.89 32.32
C ILE A 259 -5.86 -5.66 31.62
N ASP A 260 -5.63 -5.72 30.30
CA ASP A 260 -5.01 -4.62 29.56
C ASP A 260 -5.89 -3.38 29.48
N LYS A 261 -7.22 -3.52 29.56
CA LYS A 261 -8.12 -2.37 29.62
C LYS A 261 -7.90 -1.51 30.87
N LEU A 262 -7.41 -2.10 31.95
CA LEU A 262 -7.09 -1.41 33.20
C LEU A 262 -5.60 -1.07 33.29
N LYS A 263 -4.71 -2.03 32.96
CA LYS A 263 -3.26 -1.82 32.97
C LYS A 263 -2.85 -0.68 32.03
N PHE A 264 -3.43 -0.60 30.84
CA PHE A 264 -3.04 0.40 29.85
C PHE A 264 -3.22 1.86 30.32
N PRO A 265 -4.43 2.34 30.71
CA PRO A 265 -4.58 3.68 31.26
C PRO A 265 -3.77 3.88 32.55
N TYR A 266 -3.60 2.85 33.37
CA TYR A 266 -2.76 2.91 34.57
C TYR A 266 -1.31 3.24 34.22
N PHE A 267 -0.68 2.53 33.27
CA PHE A 267 0.70 2.81 32.87
C PHE A 267 0.87 4.11 32.11
N LEU A 268 -0.14 4.57 31.38
CA LEU A 268 -0.15 5.90 30.77
C LEU A 268 -0.11 7.01 31.83
N GLY A 269 -0.83 6.86 32.94
CA GLY A 269 -0.75 7.80 34.06
C GLY A 269 0.57 7.70 34.83
N LYS A 270 1.11 6.49 34.96
CA LYS A 270 2.31 6.20 35.77
C LYS A 270 3.62 6.61 35.11
N SER A 271 3.70 6.50 33.78
CA SER A 271 4.96 6.62 33.05
C SER A 271 5.35 8.06 32.80
N LYS A 272 6.64 8.39 32.97
CA LYS A 272 7.18 9.68 32.55
C LYS A 272 7.43 9.70 31.05
N TYR A 273 7.98 8.62 30.50
CA TYR A 273 8.28 8.48 29.08
C TYR A 273 7.34 7.45 28.46
N ILE A 274 6.64 7.82 27.39
CA ILE A 274 5.67 6.97 26.70
C ILE A 274 6.04 6.94 25.23
N LEU A 275 6.56 5.81 24.75
CA LEU A 275 6.97 5.61 23.37
C LEU A 275 5.84 4.94 22.57
N VAL A 276 5.47 5.57 21.47
CA VAL A 276 4.50 5.08 20.46
C VAL A 276 5.16 5.05 19.09
N ASP A 277 4.71 4.18 18.20
CA ASP A 277 5.33 3.92 16.88
C ASP A 277 4.38 4.07 15.67
N ASP A 278 3.10 4.32 15.94
CA ASP A 278 2.05 4.39 14.92
C ASP A 278 0.81 5.13 15.47
N TYR A 279 -0.28 5.11 14.71
CA TYR A 279 -1.60 5.59 15.12
C TYR A 279 -2.11 4.86 16.37
N HIS A 280 -2.32 5.62 17.45
CA HIS A 280 -2.67 5.09 18.76
C HIS A 280 -3.90 5.83 19.35
N PRO A 281 -5.13 5.49 18.93
CA PRO A 281 -6.32 6.32 19.17
C PRO A 281 -6.64 6.59 20.65
N MET A 282 -6.29 5.65 21.53
CA MET A 282 -6.66 5.72 22.94
C MET A 282 -5.89 6.80 23.71
N ILE A 283 -4.70 7.21 23.25
CA ILE A 283 -3.92 8.26 23.92
C ILE A 283 -4.39 9.67 23.57
N TYR A 284 -4.98 9.89 22.40
CA TYR A 284 -5.28 11.23 21.89
C TYR A 284 -6.35 11.97 22.69
N LYS A 285 -7.25 11.24 23.35
CA LYS A 285 -8.28 11.81 24.22
C LYS A 285 -7.80 12.09 25.66
N LEU A 286 -6.56 11.78 25.98
CA LEU A 286 -6.00 11.94 27.32
C LEU A 286 -5.31 13.29 27.47
N GLN A 287 -5.50 13.89 28.63
CA GLN A 287 -4.74 15.06 29.07
C GLN A 287 -3.58 14.61 29.95
N PHE A 288 -2.40 14.52 29.35
CA PHE A 288 -1.15 14.20 30.03
C PHE A 288 -0.62 15.38 30.83
N ARG A 289 0.30 15.12 31.77
CA ARG A 289 1.01 16.18 32.49
C ARG A 289 2.05 16.82 31.59
N GLU A 290 2.36 18.09 31.81
CA GLU A 290 3.41 18.82 31.09
C GLU A 290 4.79 18.14 31.19
N ASN A 291 5.06 17.44 32.29
CA ASN A 291 6.32 16.73 32.50
C ASN A 291 6.38 15.31 31.92
N GLN A 292 5.30 14.83 31.27
CA GLN A 292 5.27 13.55 30.57
C GLN A 292 5.73 13.73 29.13
N GLU A 293 6.63 12.86 28.71
CA GLU A 293 7.17 12.81 27.36
C GLU A 293 6.41 11.75 26.56
N ILE A 294 5.60 12.17 25.60
CA ILE A 294 4.88 11.28 24.68
C ILE A 294 5.63 11.33 23.35
N VAL A 295 6.37 10.28 23.11
CA VAL A 295 7.37 10.20 22.06
C VAL A 295 6.84 9.35 20.91
N GLN A 296 6.72 9.96 19.73
CA GLN A 296 6.44 9.25 18.50
C GLN A 296 7.76 8.87 17.81
N VAL A 297 8.05 7.57 17.73
CA VAL A 297 9.24 7.05 17.01
C VAL A 297 8.93 6.62 15.58
N TRP A 298 7.64 6.59 15.23
CA TRP A 298 7.07 6.21 13.95
C TRP A 298 7.59 4.85 13.42
N HIS A 299 7.17 4.48 12.21
CA HIS A 299 7.56 3.23 11.56
C HIS A 299 8.26 3.42 10.21
N ALA A 300 7.98 4.52 9.52
CA ALA A 300 8.57 4.83 8.22
C ALA A 300 9.94 5.54 8.36
N VAL A 301 10.77 5.39 7.34
CA VAL A 301 11.93 6.26 7.11
C VAL A 301 11.51 7.34 6.12
N GLY A 302 11.84 8.59 6.43
CA GLY A 302 11.46 9.76 5.65
C GLY A 302 9.96 10.02 5.51
N ALA A 303 9.62 11.01 4.71
CA ALA A 303 8.25 11.45 4.44
C ALA A 303 7.83 11.12 2.99
N PHE A 304 7.50 9.84 2.72
CA PHE A 304 7.13 9.44 1.35
C PHE A 304 5.69 9.85 0.97
N LYS A 305 4.69 9.36 1.71
CA LYS A 305 3.26 9.59 1.44
C LYS A 305 2.68 10.53 2.47
N THR A 306 1.72 11.35 2.07
CA THR A 306 0.98 12.20 3.01
C THR A 306 0.24 11.36 4.05
N VAL A 307 0.36 11.73 5.34
CA VAL A 307 -0.27 11.06 6.48
C VAL A 307 -0.84 12.10 7.45
N GLY A 308 -1.72 11.66 8.37
CA GLY A 308 -2.29 12.56 9.38
C GLY A 308 -2.96 13.79 8.77
N PHE A 309 -2.71 14.98 9.32
CA PHE A 309 -3.30 16.25 8.86
C PHE A 309 -2.87 16.69 7.46
N SER A 310 -1.75 16.20 6.94
CA SER A 310 -1.36 16.42 5.53
C SER A 310 -2.33 15.78 4.53
N ARG A 311 -3.29 14.98 5.02
CA ARG A 311 -4.41 14.45 4.25
C ARG A 311 -5.73 15.20 4.47
N THR A 312 -5.77 16.30 5.22
CA THR A 312 -7.00 17.07 5.42
C THR A 312 -7.57 17.53 4.08
N GLY A 313 -8.88 17.40 3.91
CA GLY A 313 -9.57 17.63 2.61
C GLY A 313 -9.57 16.42 1.67
N LYS A 314 -8.74 15.40 1.91
CA LYS A 314 -8.72 14.16 1.11
C LYS A 314 -9.58 13.07 1.72
N LYS A 315 -10.00 12.12 0.88
CA LYS A 315 -10.75 10.94 1.32
C LYS A 315 -9.96 10.15 2.36
N GLY A 316 -10.58 9.94 3.53
CA GLY A 316 -10.00 9.21 4.66
C GLY A 316 -8.98 10.00 5.50
N GLY A 317 -8.73 11.26 5.18
CA GLY A 317 -7.95 12.16 6.02
C GLY A 317 -8.75 12.68 7.23
N PRO A 318 -8.07 13.13 8.30
CA PRO A 318 -8.73 13.76 9.44
C PRO A 318 -9.28 15.14 9.05
N PHE A 319 -10.37 15.54 9.72
CA PHE A 319 -10.81 16.93 9.70
C PHE A 319 -9.90 17.79 10.59
N ILE A 320 -9.90 19.11 10.40
CA ILE A 320 -8.93 20.03 11.01
C ILE A 320 -9.01 20.04 12.56
N ASP A 321 -10.19 19.76 13.13
CA ASP A 321 -10.46 19.72 14.57
C ASP A 321 -10.14 18.35 15.21
N SER A 322 -9.63 17.39 14.44
CA SER A 322 -9.29 16.07 14.95
C SER A 322 -8.27 16.17 16.10
N ILE A 323 -8.43 15.33 17.11
CA ILE A 323 -7.51 15.26 18.26
C ILE A 323 -6.30 14.35 18.00
N GLY A 324 -6.30 13.59 16.89
CA GLY A 324 -5.26 12.61 16.59
C GLY A 324 -3.87 13.22 16.49
N HIS A 325 -2.85 12.53 16.99
CA HIS A 325 -1.42 12.88 16.91
C HIS A 325 -0.96 14.17 17.63
N ARG A 326 -1.87 15.07 18.02
CA ARG A 326 -1.55 16.39 18.60
C ARG A 326 -0.91 16.38 19.98
N ASN A 327 -0.88 15.24 20.66
CA ASN A 327 -0.38 15.12 22.04
C ASN A 327 1.09 14.71 22.12
N TYR A 328 1.83 14.65 21.01
CA TYR A 328 3.24 14.29 21.04
C TYR A 328 4.07 15.45 21.59
N SER A 329 4.92 15.13 22.58
CA SER A 329 5.94 16.07 23.06
C SER A 329 7.17 16.04 22.17
N LYS A 330 7.47 14.87 21.57
CA LYS A 330 8.58 14.68 20.62
C LYS A 330 8.19 13.71 19.51
N ALA A 331 8.69 13.95 18.31
CA ALA A 331 8.65 13.01 17.19
C ALA A 331 10.07 12.85 16.62
N TYR A 332 10.57 11.63 16.51
CA TYR A 332 11.92 11.38 15.98
C TYR A 332 11.87 11.02 14.50
N VAL A 333 12.71 11.67 13.70
CA VAL A 333 12.73 11.55 12.24
C VAL A 333 14.14 11.31 11.68
N SER A 334 14.21 10.93 10.40
CA SER A 334 15.46 10.60 9.72
C SER A 334 16.35 11.80 9.38
N SER A 335 15.74 12.94 9.02
CA SER A 335 16.46 14.10 8.51
C SER A 335 15.81 15.42 8.90
N ASN A 336 16.53 16.53 8.69
CA ASN A 336 15.98 17.87 8.87
C ASN A 336 14.82 18.15 7.91
N ASN A 337 14.81 17.55 6.72
CA ASN A 337 13.74 17.76 5.72
C ASN A 337 12.41 17.16 6.17
N ASP A 338 12.44 16.16 7.05
CA ASP A 338 11.25 15.52 7.59
C ASP A 338 10.53 16.39 8.64
N ILE A 339 11.19 17.43 9.18
CA ILE A 339 10.65 18.26 10.27
C ILE A 339 9.31 18.88 9.87
N LEU A 340 9.28 19.58 8.73
CA LEU A 340 8.08 20.28 8.26
C LEU A 340 6.93 19.29 8.00
N TYR A 341 7.23 18.19 7.31
CA TYR A 341 6.23 17.18 6.94
C TYR A 341 5.63 16.48 8.17
N TYR A 342 6.46 16.10 9.14
CA TYR A 342 5.98 15.40 10.35
C TYR A 342 5.29 16.36 11.34
N ALA A 343 5.75 17.61 11.43
CA ALA A 343 5.11 18.64 12.23
C ALA A 343 3.67 18.90 11.72
N GLU A 344 3.52 19.09 10.41
CA GLU A 344 2.22 19.23 9.75
C GLU A 344 1.36 17.98 9.97
N ALA A 345 1.87 16.80 9.62
CA ALA A 345 1.13 15.55 9.69
C ALA A 345 0.57 15.24 11.09
N PHE A 346 1.34 15.54 12.13
CA PHE A 346 0.94 15.29 13.51
C PHE A 346 0.24 16.48 14.17
N GLY A 347 0.28 17.66 13.55
CA GLY A 347 -0.27 18.89 14.13
C GLY A 347 0.47 19.31 15.40
N ILE A 348 1.80 19.23 15.37
CA ILE A 348 2.71 19.61 16.49
C ILE A 348 3.72 20.65 16.02
N GLU A 349 4.36 21.33 16.97
CA GLU A 349 5.37 22.36 16.69
C GLU A 349 6.65 21.74 16.09
N GLU A 350 7.27 22.42 15.12
CA GLU A 350 8.46 21.93 14.41
C GLU A 350 9.63 21.58 15.33
N HIS A 351 9.86 22.37 16.39
CA HIS A 351 10.94 22.13 17.35
C HIS A 351 10.75 20.83 18.16
N ARG A 352 9.55 20.24 18.15
CA ARG A 352 9.27 18.92 18.75
C ARG A 352 9.64 17.77 17.81
N VAL A 353 9.94 18.05 16.54
CA VAL A 353 10.39 17.06 15.58
C VAL A 353 11.91 17.04 15.55
N ILE A 354 12.51 15.94 16.01
CA ILE A 354 13.93 15.85 16.29
C ILE A 354 14.59 14.88 15.30
N PRO A 355 15.53 15.34 14.45
CA PRO A 355 16.15 14.53 13.42
C PRO A 355 17.32 13.73 14.01
N THR A 356 17.03 12.65 14.72
CA THR A 356 18.05 11.74 15.29
C THR A 356 18.44 10.61 14.36
N GLY A 357 17.79 10.42 13.22
CA GLY A 357 17.86 9.17 12.46
C GLY A 357 16.79 8.18 12.93
N VAL A 358 16.70 7.03 12.25
CA VAL A 358 15.70 6.00 12.53
C VAL A 358 16.38 4.78 13.18
N PRO A 359 16.08 4.43 14.45
CA PRO A 359 16.77 3.37 15.19
C PRO A 359 16.93 2.05 14.44
N ARG A 360 15.88 1.56 13.77
CA ARG A 360 15.94 0.28 13.03
C ARG A 360 16.87 0.27 11.81
N THR A 361 17.40 1.43 11.42
CA THR A 361 18.36 1.55 10.30
C THR A 361 19.80 1.44 10.76
N ASP A 362 20.08 1.39 12.07
CA ASP A 362 21.45 1.31 12.59
C ASP A 362 22.19 0.07 12.07
N VAL A 363 21.49 -1.07 11.94
CA VAL A 363 22.04 -2.31 11.36
C VAL A 363 22.53 -2.16 9.93
N LEU A 364 22.01 -1.20 9.15
CA LEU A 364 22.40 -1.00 7.76
C LEU A 364 23.85 -0.49 7.64
N PHE A 365 24.41 0.02 8.74
CA PHE A 365 25.78 0.51 8.84
C PHE A 365 26.72 -0.44 9.62
N ASP A 366 26.23 -1.62 10.03
CA ASP A 366 26.99 -2.62 10.77
C ASP A 366 27.56 -3.70 9.82
N GLU A 367 28.88 -3.67 9.60
CA GLU A 367 29.58 -4.62 8.73
C GLU A 367 29.58 -6.06 9.28
N SER A 368 29.58 -6.24 10.60
CA SER A 368 29.49 -7.58 11.22
C SER A 368 28.10 -8.18 10.99
N TYR A 369 27.06 -7.36 11.14
CA TYR A 369 25.68 -7.74 10.87
C TYR A 369 25.49 -8.09 9.40
N LYS A 370 25.98 -7.24 8.49
CA LYS A 370 25.97 -7.45 7.04
C LYS A 370 26.60 -8.79 6.66
N THR A 371 27.80 -9.07 7.14
CA THR A 371 28.53 -10.32 6.83
C THR A 371 27.72 -11.54 7.27
N ARG A 372 27.23 -11.53 8.52
CA ARG A 372 26.42 -12.63 9.09
C ARG A 372 25.10 -12.84 8.34
N ILE A 373 24.39 -11.78 8.00
CA ILE A 373 23.11 -11.87 7.29
C ILE A 373 23.29 -12.35 5.86
N LYS A 374 24.31 -11.84 5.13
CA LYS A 374 24.64 -12.32 3.78
C LYS A 374 24.87 -13.82 3.77
N GLN A 375 25.73 -14.33 4.66
CA GLN A 375 26.02 -15.76 4.76
C GLN A 375 24.76 -16.59 5.11
N SER A 376 23.92 -16.08 6.03
CA SER A 376 22.66 -16.74 6.40
C SER A 376 21.68 -16.82 5.22
N LEU A 377 21.57 -15.74 4.44
CA LEU A 377 20.67 -15.67 3.29
C LEU A 377 21.18 -16.51 2.11
N GLU A 378 22.48 -16.54 1.83
CA GLU A 378 23.05 -17.42 0.81
C GLU A 378 22.84 -18.91 1.12
N THR A 379 22.85 -19.25 2.42
CA THR A 379 22.56 -20.62 2.86
C THR A 379 21.07 -20.95 2.70
N LYS A 380 20.18 -20.03 3.10
CA LYS A 380 18.72 -20.22 3.04
C LYS A 380 18.16 -20.13 1.63
N LEU A 381 18.79 -19.34 0.77
CA LEU A 381 18.35 -19.02 -0.58
C LEU A 381 19.46 -19.38 -1.59
N PRO A 382 19.74 -20.67 -1.85
CA PRO A 382 20.81 -21.07 -2.78
C PRO A 382 20.71 -20.44 -4.17
N ILE A 383 19.51 -20.04 -4.60
CA ILE A 383 19.24 -19.38 -5.89
C ILE A 383 20.05 -18.10 -6.09
N ILE A 384 20.47 -17.41 -5.01
CA ILE A 384 21.18 -16.13 -5.09
C ILE A 384 22.71 -16.28 -5.25
N LYS A 385 23.26 -17.48 -5.02
CA LYS A 385 24.72 -17.68 -5.04
C LYS A 385 25.30 -17.38 -6.42
N ASN A 386 26.37 -16.58 -6.45
CA ASN A 386 27.08 -16.17 -7.66
C ASN A 386 26.19 -15.52 -8.73
N LYS A 387 25.05 -14.92 -8.32
CA LYS A 387 24.14 -14.23 -9.22
C LYS A 387 23.90 -12.80 -8.76
N LYS A 388 23.64 -11.92 -9.72
CA LYS A 388 23.11 -10.58 -9.45
C LYS A 388 21.69 -10.69 -8.91
N VAL A 389 21.39 -10.09 -7.76
CA VAL A 389 20.06 -10.20 -7.12
C VAL A 389 19.22 -8.97 -7.40
N ILE A 390 18.06 -9.18 -8.01
CA ILE A 390 17.04 -8.15 -8.21
C ILE A 390 15.94 -8.37 -7.17
N LEU A 391 15.65 -7.37 -6.35
CA LEU A 391 14.50 -7.39 -5.45
C LEU A 391 13.33 -6.68 -6.13
N PHE A 392 12.26 -7.42 -6.42
CA PHE A 392 11.01 -6.88 -6.94
C PHE A 392 10.01 -6.73 -5.79
N ALA A 393 9.86 -5.50 -5.29
CA ALA A 393 9.11 -5.17 -4.07
C ALA A 393 8.09 -4.02 -4.30
N PRO A 394 6.97 -4.29 -5.00
CA PRO A 394 5.94 -3.31 -5.25
C PRO A 394 4.98 -3.16 -4.07
N THR A 395 4.19 -2.09 -4.09
CA THR A 395 3.08 -1.88 -3.18
C THR A 395 1.80 -2.60 -3.64
N PHE A 396 0.86 -2.82 -2.72
CA PHE A 396 -0.43 -3.41 -3.07
C PHE A 396 -1.38 -2.38 -3.73
N ARG A 397 -2.32 -2.86 -4.54
CA ARG A 397 -3.46 -2.11 -5.08
C ARG A 397 -4.77 -2.44 -4.37
N GLY A 398 -5.74 -1.54 -4.43
CA GLY A 398 -6.99 -1.61 -3.69
C GLY A 398 -7.05 -0.67 -2.47
N ASN A 399 -8.27 -0.54 -1.91
CA ASN A 399 -8.62 0.44 -0.87
C ASN A 399 -8.20 0.05 0.57
N GLY A 400 -7.54 -1.09 0.77
CA GLY A 400 -7.11 -1.56 2.08
C GLY A 400 -6.91 -3.07 2.15
N HIS A 401 -6.64 -3.58 3.36
CA HIS A 401 -6.27 -4.99 3.59
C HIS A 401 -7.22 -6.04 2.99
N ARG A 402 -8.53 -5.75 2.89
CA ARG A 402 -9.52 -6.71 2.36
C ARG A 402 -9.52 -6.83 0.85
N THR A 403 -9.09 -5.78 0.15
CA THR A 403 -9.10 -5.69 -1.32
C THR A 403 -7.69 -5.63 -1.88
N ALA A 404 -6.67 -5.82 -1.03
CA ALA A 404 -5.28 -5.70 -1.41
C ALA A 404 -4.89 -6.82 -2.39
N HIS A 405 -4.34 -6.44 -3.54
CA HIS A 405 -3.92 -7.34 -4.61
C HIS A 405 -2.76 -6.73 -5.41
N TYR A 406 -2.16 -7.49 -6.32
CA TYR A 406 -1.18 -7.00 -7.29
C TYR A 406 -1.46 -7.57 -8.69
N PRO A 407 -1.43 -6.76 -9.76
CA PRO A 407 -1.72 -7.24 -11.12
C PRO A 407 -0.53 -7.99 -11.74
N PHE A 408 -0.35 -9.27 -11.43
CA PHE A 408 0.83 -10.04 -11.87
C PHE A 408 0.95 -10.16 -13.40
N PHE A 409 -0.16 -10.11 -14.13
CA PHE A 409 -0.16 -10.02 -15.60
C PHE A 409 0.59 -8.80 -16.17
N LYS A 410 0.92 -7.79 -15.35
CA LYS A 410 1.79 -6.67 -15.74
C LYS A 410 3.27 -7.04 -15.77
N ILE A 411 3.63 -8.26 -15.39
CA ILE A 411 4.99 -8.79 -15.39
C ILE A 411 5.11 -9.80 -16.53
N ASN A 412 5.95 -9.53 -17.51
CA ASN A 412 6.31 -10.53 -18.51
C ASN A 412 7.44 -11.42 -17.96
N PHE A 413 7.05 -12.57 -17.39
CA PHE A 413 8.00 -13.51 -16.79
C PHE A 413 8.99 -14.08 -17.81
N ALA A 414 8.57 -14.28 -19.06
CA ALA A 414 9.43 -14.81 -20.11
C ALA A 414 10.61 -13.87 -20.38
N ARG A 415 10.31 -12.60 -20.67
CA ARG A 415 11.32 -11.57 -20.91
C ARG A 415 12.23 -11.35 -19.71
N LEU A 416 11.67 -11.33 -18.51
CA LEU A 416 12.45 -11.17 -17.29
C LEU A 416 13.37 -12.38 -17.03
N ALA A 417 12.94 -13.59 -17.42
CA ALA A 417 13.74 -14.80 -17.30
C ALA A 417 14.89 -14.80 -18.32
N SER A 418 14.63 -14.36 -19.55
CA SER A 418 15.68 -14.17 -20.57
C SER A 418 16.76 -13.20 -20.08
N TYR A 419 16.37 -12.05 -19.51
CA TYR A 419 17.31 -11.13 -18.88
C TYR A 419 18.13 -11.81 -17.76
N CYS A 420 17.46 -12.60 -16.89
CA CYS A 420 18.15 -13.31 -15.82
C CYS A 420 19.15 -14.36 -16.33
N GLU A 421 18.84 -15.02 -17.45
CA GLU A 421 19.72 -15.98 -18.10
C GLU A 421 20.98 -15.29 -18.65
N GLU A 422 20.79 -14.23 -19.43
CA GLU A 422 21.86 -13.49 -20.09
C GLU A 422 22.81 -12.80 -19.10
N HIS A 423 22.29 -12.27 -18.00
CA HIS A 423 23.05 -11.46 -17.04
C HIS A 423 23.42 -12.18 -15.74
N GLN A 424 23.26 -13.51 -15.68
CA GLN A 424 23.46 -14.31 -14.46
C GLN A 424 22.75 -13.70 -13.24
N ALA A 425 21.47 -13.39 -13.40
CA ALA A 425 20.66 -12.73 -12.37
C ALA A 425 19.55 -13.63 -11.82
N THR A 426 18.98 -13.22 -10.69
CA THR A 426 17.78 -13.82 -10.10
C THR A 426 16.87 -12.72 -9.56
N VAL A 427 15.56 -12.95 -9.60
CA VAL A 427 14.56 -12.03 -9.04
C VAL A 427 13.93 -12.62 -7.80
N LEU A 428 14.03 -11.89 -6.70
CA LEU A 428 13.31 -12.16 -5.47
C LEU A 428 12.05 -11.30 -5.43
N PHE A 429 10.88 -11.93 -5.42
CA PHE A 429 9.60 -11.23 -5.30
C PHE A 429 9.22 -11.06 -3.84
N LYS A 430 9.05 -9.81 -3.40
CA LYS A 430 8.62 -9.46 -2.04
C LYS A 430 7.30 -8.72 -2.07
N MET A 431 6.20 -9.46 -2.16
CA MET A 431 4.85 -8.87 -2.10
C MET A 431 4.50 -8.46 -0.67
N HIS A 432 3.65 -7.43 -0.56
CA HIS A 432 3.14 -6.99 0.73
C HIS A 432 2.27 -8.10 1.37
N PRO A 433 2.33 -8.34 2.70
CA PRO A 433 1.53 -9.38 3.37
C PRO A 433 0.01 -9.24 3.25
N PHE A 434 -0.47 -8.12 2.71
CA PHE A 434 -1.89 -7.88 2.47
C PHE A 434 -2.33 -8.31 1.08
N VAL A 435 -1.40 -8.51 0.13
CA VAL A 435 -1.72 -9.00 -1.22
C VAL A 435 -2.36 -10.37 -1.11
N ARG A 436 -3.59 -10.49 -1.60
CA ARG A 436 -4.42 -11.70 -1.43
C ARG A 436 -4.35 -12.67 -2.61
N ASN A 437 -4.12 -12.17 -3.82
CA ASN A 437 -3.93 -13.01 -4.98
C ASN A 437 -2.50 -13.59 -4.97
N LYS A 438 -2.35 -14.82 -5.42
CA LYS A 438 -1.07 -15.54 -5.37
C LYS A 438 -0.20 -15.18 -6.56
N LEU A 439 1.10 -14.99 -6.29
CA LEU A 439 2.11 -14.96 -7.32
C LEU A 439 2.31 -16.39 -7.86
N ASN A 440 1.99 -16.61 -9.13
CA ASN A 440 2.17 -17.89 -9.80
C ASN A 440 3.36 -17.80 -10.76
N ILE A 441 4.54 -18.19 -10.29
CA ILE A 441 5.75 -18.28 -11.12
C ILE A 441 5.64 -19.54 -12.01
N PRO A 442 5.70 -19.42 -13.34
CA PRO A 442 5.73 -20.60 -14.22
C PRO A 442 6.92 -21.52 -13.89
N ALA A 443 6.68 -22.84 -13.84
CA ALA A 443 7.69 -23.81 -13.42
C ALA A 443 9.00 -23.72 -14.24
N ILE A 444 8.88 -23.42 -15.54
CA ILE A 444 10.00 -23.20 -16.46
C ILE A 444 10.96 -22.07 -16.03
N TYR A 445 10.48 -21.12 -15.23
CA TYR A 445 11.27 -19.98 -14.76
C TYR A 445 11.67 -20.08 -13.27
N SER A 446 11.39 -21.21 -12.62
CA SER A 446 11.72 -21.44 -11.20
C SER A 446 13.22 -21.34 -10.88
N LYS A 447 14.11 -21.52 -11.88
CA LYS A 447 15.57 -21.31 -11.74
C LYS A 447 15.99 -19.84 -11.59
N TYR A 448 15.12 -18.90 -11.95
CA TYR A 448 15.40 -17.45 -11.93
C TYR A 448 14.61 -16.69 -10.87
N PHE A 449 13.45 -17.19 -10.47
CA PHE A 449 12.50 -16.44 -9.66
C PHE A 449 12.18 -17.14 -8.36
N LEU A 450 12.12 -16.37 -7.27
CA LEU A 450 11.71 -16.87 -5.97
C LEU A 450 10.75 -15.91 -5.26
N ASP A 451 9.64 -16.43 -4.76
CA ASP A 451 8.75 -15.68 -3.88
C ASP A 451 9.26 -15.72 -2.43
N ILE A 452 9.67 -14.55 -1.93
CA ILE A 452 10.13 -14.35 -0.54
C ILE A 452 9.14 -13.52 0.27
N SER A 453 7.87 -13.42 -0.16
CA SER A 453 6.85 -12.60 0.49
C SER A 453 6.62 -12.96 1.95
N ASN A 454 6.80 -14.23 2.31
CA ASN A 454 6.71 -14.73 3.70
C ASN A 454 7.94 -14.38 4.57
N TYR A 455 9.03 -13.88 3.97
CA TYR A 455 10.19 -13.43 4.73
C TYR A 455 9.81 -12.17 5.52
N ARG A 456 9.99 -12.21 6.84
CA ARG A 456 9.49 -11.19 7.75
C ARG A 456 10.31 -9.90 7.70
N GLU A 457 11.63 -10.02 7.74
CA GLU A 457 12.55 -8.89 7.85
C GLU A 457 13.06 -8.50 6.46
N VAL A 458 12.37 -7.56 5.79
CA VAL A 458 12.76 -7.10 4.45
C VAL A 458 14.13 -6.40 4.45
N ASN A 459 14.51 -5.75 5.55
CA ASN A 459 15.78 -5.06 5.68
C ASN A 459 16.99 -5.99 5.50
N ASP A 460 16.89 -7.26 5.92
CA ASP A 460 17.96 -8.25 5.74
C ASP A 460 18.20 -8.54 4.26
N VAL A 461 17.12 -8.59 3.46
CA VAL A 461 17.18 -8.87 2.03
C VAL A 461 17.91 -7.75 1.28
N LEU A 462 17.86 -6.51 1.78
CA LEU A 462 18.53 -5.37 1.16
C LEU A 462 20.06 -5.56 1.09
N PHE A 463 20.68 -6.27 2.04
CA PHE A 463 22.12 -6.52 2.03
C PHE A 463 22.58 -7.39 0.86
N ILE A 464 21.74 -8.32 0.40
CA ILE A 464 22.02 -9.19 -0.73
C ILE A 464 21.42 -8.67 -2.05
N THR A 465 20.71 -7.53 -2.03
CA THR A 465 20.07 -6.96 -3.21
C THR A 465 21.05 -6.09 -4.00
N ASP A 466 21.12 -6.27 -5.32
CA ASP A 466 21.93 -5.46 -6.24
C ASP A 466 21.11 -4.39 -6.96
N ILE A 467 19.88 -4.71 -7.33
CA ILE A 467 18.94 -3.77 -7.96
C ILE A 467 17.58 -3.87 -7.26
N LEU A 468 17.00 -2.73 -6.90
CA LEU A 468 15.63 -2.66 -6.38
C LEU A 468 14.68 -2.24 -7.50
N ILE A 469 13.68 -3.08 -7.78
CA ILE A 469 12.51 -2.70 -8.59
C ILE A 469 11.35 -2.48 -7.62
N SER A 470 10.85 -1.24 -7.55
CA SER A 470 9.73 -0.88 -6.69
C SER A 470 8.76 0.06 -7.42
N ASP A 471 7.79 0.58 -6.69
CA ASP A 471 6.88 1.62 -7.16
C ASP A 471 6.78 2.72 -6.09
N TYR A 472 5.73 2.71 -5.28
CA TYR A 472 5.43 3.69 -4.26
C TYR A 472 5.80 3.17 -2.85
N SER A 473 6.89 2.41 -2.72
CA SER A 473 7.31 1.86 -1.44
C SER A 473 8.28 2.81 -0.73
N SER A 474 8.12 2.97 0.59
CA SER A 474 9.11 3.68 1.40
C SER A 474 10.43 2.91 1.55
N LEU A 475 10.50 1.66 1.10
CA LEU A 475 11.72 0.83 1.14
C LEU A 475 12.92 1.48 0.41
N ILE A 476 12.65 2.41 -0.51
CA ILE A 476 13.65 3.16 -1.26
C ILE A 476 14.57 3.98 -0.34
N TYR A 477 14.07 4.38 0.84
CA TYR A 477 14.85 5.12 1.83
C TYR A 477 15.93 4.23 2.43
N GLU A 478 15.55 3.08 2.98
CA GLU A 478 16.52 2.12 3.51
C GLU A 478 17.48 1.63 2.41
N PHE A 479 16.99 1.37 1.20
CA PHE A 479 17.85 0.87 0.13
C PHE A 479 18.85 1.93 -0.39
N SER A 480 18.51 3.22 -0.30
CA SER A 480 19.43 4.31 -0.70
C SER A 480 20.74 4.32 0.08
N VAL A 481 20.77 3.76 1.29
CA VAL A 481 21.99 3.62 2.12
C VAL A 481 23.06 2.82 1.38
N PHE A 482 22.66 1.80 0.62
CA PHE A 482 23.58 0.95 -0.15
C PHE A 482 24.12 1.64 -1.40
N LYS A 483 23.56 2.79 -1.81
CA LYS A 483 23.94 3.55 -3.01
C LYS A 483 23.90 2.69 -4.28
N LYS A 484 22.89 1.81 -4.37
CA LYS A 484 22.69 0.86 -5.45
C LYS A 484 21.55 1.27 -6.39
N PRO A 485 21.53 0.76 -7.64
CA PRO A 485 20.50 1.05 -8.64
C PRO A 485 19.07 0.76 -8.21
N MET A 486 18.13 1.65 -8.59
CA MET A 486 16.70 1.49 -8.37
C MET A 486 15.92 1.75 -9.67
N LEU A 487 14.85 0.98 -9.90
CA LEU A 487 13.87 1.20 -10.96
C LEU A 487 12.47 1.33 -10.36
N PHE A 488 11.69 2.26 -10.89
CA PHE A 488 10.34 2.58 -10.43
C PHE A 488 9.30 2.17 -11.48
N TYR A 489 8.73 0.98 -11.34
CA TYR A 489 7.67 0.48 -12.22
C TYR A 489 6.30 1.07 -11.83
N ALA A 490 6.04 2.30 -12.27
CA ALA A 490 4.91 3.11 -11.86
C ALA A 490 3.84 3.20 -12.96
N PHE A 491 3.29 2.06 -13.36
CA PHE A 491 2.29 1.96 -14.44
C PHE A 491 0.97 2.71 -14.17
N ASP A 492 0.68 3.03 -12.91
CA ASP A 492 -0.54 3.69 -12.42
C ASP A 492 -0.28 5.00 -11.66
N LEU A 493 0.82 5.69 -11.98
CA LEU A 493 1.31 6.86 -11.21
C LEU A 493 0.26 7.96 -11.01
N GLU A 494 -0.41 8.40 -12.08
CA GLU A 494 -1.38 9.50 -12.04
C GLU A 494 -2.54 9.22 -11.07
N ASP A 495 -3.14 8.03 -11.16
CA ASP A 495 -4.22 7.62 -10.27
C ASP A 495 -3.71 7.34 -8.83
N TYR A 496 -2.45 6.92 -8.68
CA TYR A 496 -1.85 6.75 -7.36
C TYR A 496 -1.66 8.09 -6.63
N ILE A 497 -1.15 9.11 -7.33
CA ILE A 497 -1.01 10.49 -6.81
C ILE A 497 -2.37 10.99 -6.36
N TYR A 498 -3.40 10.87 -7.21
CA TYR A 498 -4.76 11.31 -6.89
C TYR A 498 -5.31 10.69 -5.60
N THR A 499 -5.06 9.40 -5.36
CA THR A 499 -5.64 8.68 -4.22
C THR A 499 -4.84 8.80 -2.93
N ARG A 500 -3.51 8.80 -3.02
CA ARG A 500 -2.63 8.69 -1.84
C ARG A 500 -1.79 9.93 -1.58
N ASP A 501 -1.42 10.66 -2.63
CA ASP A 501 -0.59 11.86 -2.63
C ASP A 501 0.77 11.75 -1.90
N PHE A 502 1.75 12.49 -2.39
CA PHE A 502 3.13 12.49 -1.89
C PHE A 502 3.46 13.86 -1.28
N TYR A 503 4.43 13.92 -0.39
CA TYR A 503 4.91 15.21 0.14
C TYR A 503 5.70 16.01 -0.89
N GLU A 504 6.24 15.32 -1.88
CA GLU A 504 7.05 15.87 -2.95
C GLU A 504 6.60 15.31 -4.31
N PRO A 505 6.76 16.04 -5.42
CA PRO A 505 6.43 15.54 -6.74
C PRO A 505 7.21 14.25 -7.04
N TYR A 506 6.49 13.15 -7.24
CA TYR A 506 7.04 11.80 -7.33
C TYR A 506 8.16 11.70 -8.36
N GLU A 507 7.96 12.32 -9.53
CA GLU A 507 8.88 12.31 -10.68
C GLU A 507 10.25 12.91 -10.36
N THR A 508 10.28 13.91 -9.49
CA THR A 508 11.52 14.58 -9.05
C THR A 508 12.08 13.97 -7.77
N PHE A 509 11.24 13.27 -7.01
CA PHE A 509 11.54 12.80 -5.67
C PHE A 509 12.26 11.45 -5.65
N VAL A 510 11.87 10.50 -6.52
CA VAL A 510 12.38 9.13 -6.43
C VAL A 510 13.83 8.98 -6.95
N PRO A 511 14.68 8.18 -6.27
CA PRO A 511 16.10 8.04 -6.60
C PRO A 511 16.39 7.01 -7.70
N GLY A 512 15.77 7.16 -8.88
CA GLY A 512 16.06 6.31 -10.02
C GLY A 512 15.04 6.43 -11.15
N LYS A 513 15.29 5.70 -12.23
CA LYS A 513 14.47 5.79 -13.45
C LYS A 513 13.04 5.31 -13.23
N ILE A 514 12.09 6.10 -13.72
CA ILE A 514 10.65 5.79 -13.71
C ILE A 514 10.26 5.20 -15.06
N VAL A 515 9.59 4.06 -15.02
CA VAL A 515 9.10 3.34 -16.20
C VAL A 515 7.62 3.01 -16.03
N LYS A 516 6.82 3.20 -17.08
CA LYS A 516 5.35 3.02 -17.03
C LYS A 516 4.90 1.72 -17.69
N ILE A 517 5.70 1.16 -18.59
CA ILE A 517 5.43 -0.13 -19.23
C ILE A 517 6.57 -1.12 -18.99
N PHE A 518 6.25 -2.41 -19.00
CA PHE A 518 7.23 -3.46 -18.71
C PHE A 518 8.39 -3.51 -19.71
N ASP A 519 8.14 -3.11 -20.96
CA ASP A 519 9.18 -3.06 -21.99
C ASP A 519 10.26 -2.02 -21.67
N GLU A 520 9.87 -0.86 -21.16
CA GLU A 520 10.81 0.18 -20.68
C GLU A 520 11.63 -0.32 -19.49
N LEU A 521 11.01 -1.13 -18.61
CA LEU A 521 11.70 -1.74 -17.48
C LEU A 521 12.81 -2.69 -17.94
N ILE A 522 12.52 -3.56 -18.91
CA ILE A 522 13.52 -4.49 -19.46
C ILE A 522 14.63 -3.72 -20.20
N LEU A 523 14.27 -2.73 -21.03
CA LEU A 523 15.26 -1.89 -21.71
C LEU A 523 16.16 -1.12 -20.73
N ALA A 524 15.61 -0.65 -19.60
CA ALA A 524 16.40 0.01 -18.56
C ALA A 524 17.39 -0.96 -17.88
N LEU A 525 16.97 -2.20 -17.64
CA LEU A 525 17.85 -3.24 -17.11
C LEU A 525 18.98 -3.60 -18.09
N GLU A 526 18.67 -3.83 -19.36
CA GLU A 526 19.64 -4.18 -20.42
C GLU A 526 20.67 -3.06 -20.62
N ASN A 527 20.22 -1.80 -20.67
CA ASN A 527 21.10 -0.64 -20.88
C ASN A 527 21.78 -0.15 -19.60
N ASN A 528 21.50 -0.76 -18.43
CA ASN A 528 21.91 -0.25 -17.12
C ASN A 528 21.52 1.22 -16.87
N ASP A 529 20.39 1.65 -17.43
CA ASP A 529 19.88 3.01 -17.32
C ASP A 529 18.99 3.13 -16.08
N PHE A 530 19.64 3.40 -14.95
CA PHE A 530 19.01 3.47 -13.63
C PHE A 530 18.88 4.89 -13.07
N GLU A 531 19.49 5.87 -13.72
CA GLU A 531 19.65 7.24 -13.18
C GLU A 531 20.29 7.23 -11.78
N LEU A 532 21.37 6.44 -11.63
CA LEU A 532 22.04 6.17 -10.35
C LEU A 532 22.55 7.45 -9.66
N GLU A 533 22.85 8.49 -10.43
CA GLU A 533 23.26 9.81 -9.94
C GLU A 533 22.21 10.45 -9.01
N LYS A 534 20.94 10.06 -9.09
CA LYS A 534 19.86 10.53 -8.19
C LYS A 534 19.95 9.96 -6.78
N VAL A 535 20.61 8.80 -6.59
CA VAL A 535 20.61 8.09 -5.29
C VAL A 535 21.38 8.83 -4.21
N LYS A 536 22.55 9.40 -4.52
CA LYS A 536 23.38 10.09 -3.52
C LYS A 536 22.73 11.39 -3.02
N PRO A 537 22.19 12.29 -3.87
CA PRO A 537 21.40 13.44 -3.45
C PRO A 537 20.22 13.04 -2.57
N PHE A 538 19.47 12.01 -2.97
CA PHE A 538 18.35 11.49 -2.18
C PHE A 538 18.78 11.00 -0.80
N LEU A 539 19.85 10.21 -0.70
CA LEU A 539 20.38 9.74 0.58
C LEU A 539 20.86 10.91 1.46
N ASN A 540 21.53 11.92 0.88
CA ASN A 540 21.96 13.12 1.60
C ASN A 540 20.78 13.95 2.11
N LYS A 541 19.72 14.06 1.32
CA LYS A 541 18.50 14.76 1.69
C LYS A 541 17.79 14.07 2.85
N ASN A 542 17.65 12.74 2.77
CA ASN A 542 16.75 11.99 3.65
C ASN A 542 17.43 11.33 4.85
N PHE A 543 18.76 11.42 4.99
CA PHE A 543 19.48 10.93 6.16
C PHE A 543 20.45 11.99 6.66
N LYS A 544 20.15 12.58 7.83
CA LYS A 544 21.07 13.53 8.49
C LYS A 544 22.36 12.82 8.95
N TYR A 545 22.21 11.60 9.49
CA TYR A 545 23.31 10.79 10.00
C TYR A 545 23.35 9.43 9.29
N LYS A 546 24.57 8.90 9.10
CA LYS A 546 24.86 7.71 8.28
C LYS A 546 25.95 6.83 8.90
N ASP A 547 25.90 6.71 10.22
CA ASP A 547 26.95 6.16 11.08
C ASP A 547 26.45 5.01 11.97
N GLY A 548 25.19 4.60 11.83
CA GLY A 548 24.57 3.56 12.64
C GLY A 548 24.32 3.91 14.11
N LYS A 549 24.20 5.21 14.47
CA LYS A 549 24.05 5.65 15.87
C LYS A 549 22.71 6.36 16.16
N SER A 550 21.65 6.03 15.44
CA SER A 550 20.32 6.64 15.61
C SER A 550 19.70 6.30 16.96
N SER A 551 19.84 5.04 17.40
CA SER A 551 19.37 4.58 18.70
C SER A 551 20.10 5.31 19.83
N GLU A 552 21.42 5.44 19.72
CA GLU A 552 22.26 6.13 20.70
C GLU A 552 21.84 7.61 20.84
N ARG A 553 21.68 8.32 19.72
CA ARG A 553 21.25 9.72 19.70
C ARG A 553 19.86 9.90 20.31
N LEU A 554 18.90 9.06 19.93
CA LEU A 554 17.54 9.14 20.45
C LEU A 554 17.52 8.90 21.97
N VAL A 555 18.21 7.86 22.45
CA VAL A 555 18.29 7.54 23.88
C VAL A 555 18.95 8.69 24.65
N LYS A 556 20.05 9.25 24.14
CA LYS A 556 20.71 10.40 24.76
C LYS A 556 19.82 11.64 24.81
N ASP A 557 19.12 11.97 23.73
CA ASP A 557 18.19 13.11 23.70
C ASP A 557 17.03 12.93 24.69
N LEU A 558 16.43 11.74 24.72
CA LEU A 558 15.26 11.47 25.55
C LEU A 558 15.61 11.38 27.04
N PHE A 559 16.76 10.80 27.36
CA PHE A 559 17.17 10.45 28.73
C PHE A 559 18.37 11.27 29.24
N ASN A 560 18.69 12.42 28.60
CA ASN A 560 19.85 13.27 28.88
C ASN A 560 20.19 13.46 30.37
N LYS A 561 19.16 13.69 31.21
CA LYS A 561 19.27 13.86 32.67
C LYS A 561 19.93 12.70 33.44
N PHE A 562 20.14 11.54 32.82
CA PHE A 562 20.77 10.37 33.44
C PHE A 562 22.23 10.16 32.99
N PHE A 563 22.71 11.01 32.07
CA PHE A 563 24.09 11.05 31.55
C PHE A 563 24.89 12.25 32.06
N GLN A 564 24.20 13.24 32.61
CA GLN A 564 24.77 14.24 33.53
C GLN A 564 24.90 13.62 34.91
#